data_AF-A0A7K1TQF4-F1
#
_entry.id   AF-A0A7K1TQF4-F1
#
_cell.length_a   1.000
_cell.length_b   1.000
_cell.length_c   1.000
_cell.angle_alpha   90.00
_cell.angle_beta   90.00
_cell.angle_gamma   90.00
#
_symmetry.space_group_name_H-M   'P 1'
#
loop_
_entity.id
_entity.type
_entity.pdbx_description
1 polymer ?
#
loop_
_entity_poly.entity_id
_entity_poly.type
_entity_poly.pdbx_seq_one_letter_code
_entity_poly.pdbx_strand_id
1 'polypeptide(L)'
;MQVRVDAGRTPVEGGIRAQADAVFDRIADVLAAEGATVADIVKVTYFLVDIADLEVVRQVVRERLPDPKPASSLVQVAALVDSRFRLEIEAIATAPQR
;
A
#
# COMPACT_ATOMS: atom_id res chain seq x y z
N MET A 1 8.49 4.97 -4.56
CA MET A 1 8.07 5.34 -3.19
C MET A 1 6.57 5.62 -3.21
N GLN A 2 5.78 4.70 -2.67
CA GLN A 2 4.30 4.82 -2.67
C GLN A 2 3.74 5.41 -1.39
N VAL A 3 4.61 5.90 -0.50
CA VAL A 3 4.16 6.60 0.69
C VAL A 3 3.61 7.97 0.31
N ARG A 4 2.34 8.21 0.66
CA ARG A 4 1.70 9.52 0.51
C ARG A 4 2.05 10.41 1.69
N VAL A 5 2.35 11.65 1.36
CA VAL A 5 2.54 12.75 2.30
C VAL A 5 1.49 13.82 2.03
N ASP A 6 1.10 14.56 3.07
CA ASP A 6 0.30 15.76 2.94
C ASP A 6 1.05 16.89 2.21
N ALA A 7 0.39 18.04 2.03
CA ALA A 7 0.97 19.22 1.39
C ALA A 7 2.27 19.72 2.07
N GLY A 8 2.50 19.36 3.34
CA GLY A 8 3.69 19.70 4.12
C GLY A 8 4.81 18.65 4.08
N ARG A 9 4.68 17.59 3.26
CA ARG A 9 5.58 16.42 3.26
C ARG A 9 5.57 15.63 4.58
N THR A 10 4.46 15.64 5.29
CA THR A 10 4.22 14.85 6.51
C THR A 10 3.39 13.62 6.16
N PRO A 11 3.64 12.44 6.76
CA PRO A 11 2.73 11.32 6.60
C PRO A 11 1.30 11.73 6.97
N VAL A 12 0.34 11.13 6.26
CA VAL A 12 -1.08 11.30 6.56
C VAL A 12 -1.33 11.03 8.05
N GLU A 13 -1.91 12.03 8.72
CA GLU A 13 -2.31 11.92 10.12
C GLU A 13 -3.45 10.88 10.27
N GLY A 14 -3.50 10.18 11.41
CA GLY A 14 -4.51 9.13 11.65
C GLY A 14 -3.94 7.71 11.83
N GLY A 15 -2.62 7.58 11.99
CA GLY A 15 -1.96 6.32 12.34
C GLY A 15 -1.86 5.33 11.18
N ILE A 16 -1.64 4.05 11.49
CA ILE A 16 -1.34 3.04 10.47
C ILE A 16 -2.49 2.84 9.47
N ARG A 17 -3.75 2.88 9.91
CA ARG A 17 -4.90 2.72 9.00
C ARG A 17 -4.91 3.81 7.92
N ALA A 18 -4.76 5.07 8.34
CA ALA A 18 -4.72 6.20 7.42
C ALA A 18 -3.53 6.13 6.45
N GLN A 19 -2.36 5.69 6.93
CA GLN A 19 -1.21 5.45 6.04
C GLN A 19 -1.47 4.33 5.02
N ALA A 20 -2.07 3.22 5.45
CA ALA A 20 -2.42 2.10 4.57
C ALA A 20 -3.45 2.51 3.51
N ASP A 21 -4.51 3.21 3.91
CA ASP A 21 -5.52 3.76 3.00
C ASP A 21 -4.88 4.68 1.96
N ALA A 22 -4.02 5.61 2.41
CA ALA A 22 -3.33 6.56 1.53
C ALA A 22 -2.35 5.87 0.55
N VAL A 23 -1.67 4.80 0.97
CA VAL A 23 -0.81 4.00 0.08
C VAL A 23 -1.67 3.31 -0.99
N PHE A 24 -2.80 2.70 -0.64
CA PHE A 24 -3.69 2.09 -1.63
C PHE A 24 -4.37 3.11 -2.55
N ASP A 25 -4.68 4.32 -2.08
CA ASP A 25 -5.16 5.42 -2.94
C ASP A 25 -4.10 5.78 -3.97
N ARG A 26 -2.83 5.91 -3.54
CA ARG A 26 -1.71 6.18 -4.45
C ARG A 26 -1.52 5.08 -5.48
N ILE A 27 -1.62 3.82 -5.07
CA ILE A 27 -1.56 2.66 -5.98
C ILE A 27 -2.66 2.75 -7.03
N ALA A 28 -3.90 3.00 -6.59
CA ALA A 28 -5.04 3.11 -7.49
C ALA A 28 -4.87 4.26 -8.50
N ASP A 29 -4.40 5.44 -8.05
CA ASP A 29 -4.15 6.58 -8.94
C ASP A 29 -3.08 6.26 -10.01
N VAL A 30 -2.00 5.58 -9.63
CA VAL A 30 -0.92 5.21 -10.56
C VAL A 30 -1.41 4.18 -11.58
N LEU A 31 -2.15 3.17 -11.14
CA LEU A 31 -2.72 2.17 -12.04
C LEU A 31 -3.73 2.81 -13.01
N ALA A 32 -4.59 3.70 -12.50
CA ALA A 32 -5.60 4.38 -13.31
C ALA A 32 -4.98 5.25 -14.41
N ALA A 33 -3.82 5.88 -14.16
CA ALA A 33 -3.09 6.64 -15.19
C ALA A 33 -2.66 5.77 -16.39
N GLU A 34 -2.50 4.46 -16.18
CA GLU A 34 -2.15 3.47 -17.21
C GLU A 34 -3.36 2.65 -17.69
N GLY A 35 -4.57 3.02 -17.29
CA GLY A 35 -5.81 2.31 -17.63
C GLY A 35 -6.01 0.98 -16.89
N ALA A 36 -5.25 0.74 -15.82
CA ALA A 36 -5.38 -0.42 -14.94
C ALA A 36 -6.13 -0.07 -13.64
N THR A 37 -6.47 -1.09 -12.86
CA THR A 37 -7.17 -1.01 -11.59
C THR A 37 -6.48 -1.87 -10.54
N VAL A 38 -6.89 -1.74 -9.27
CA VAL A 38 -6.39 -2.60 -8.19
C VAL A 38 -6.70 -4.09 -8.40
N ALA A 39 -7.65 -4.43 -9.29
CA ALA A 39 -7.95 -5.81 -9.67
C ALA A 39 -6.89 -6.43 -10.59
N ASP A 40 -6.07 -5.60 -11.24
CA ASP A 40 -5.00 -6.04 -12.12
C ASP A 40 -3.70 -6.34 -11.35
N ILE A 41 -3.68 -6.09 -10.04
CA ILE A 41 -2.53 -6.39 -9.17
C ILE A 41 -2.38 -7.91 -9.03
N VAL A 42 -1.19 -8.42 -9.33
CA VAL A 42 -0.85 -9.85 -9.24
C VAL A 42 0.10 -10.18 -8.09
N LYS A 43 0.87 -9.21 -7.60
CA LYS A 43 1.79 -9.35 -6.45
C LYS A 43 1.82 -8.08 -5.64
N VAL A 44 1.80 -8.24 -4.31
CA VAL A 44 2.03 -7.14 -3.35
C VAL A 44 3.16 -7.50 -2.39
N THR A 45 4.05 -6.56 -2.10
CA THR A 45 5.08 -6.67 -1.06
C THR A 45 4.84 -5.58 -0.02
N TYR A 46 4.72 -5.96 1.25
CA TYR A 46 4.50 -5.06 2.37
C TYR A 46 5.77 -4.94 3.22
N PHE A 47 6.23 -3.71 3.43
CA PHE A 47 7.33 -3.37 4.33
C PHE A 47 6.76 -2.64 5.54
N LEU A 48 6.66 -3.35 6.68
CA LEU A 48 6.02 -2.86 7.90
C LEU A 48 7.08 -2.57 8.97
N VAL A 49 7.01 -1.44 9.68
CA VAL A 49 8.02 -1.12 10.70
C VAL A 49 7.77 -1.90 12.00
N ASP A 50 6.52 -2.03 12.42
CA ASP A 50 6.12 -2.73 13.65
C ASP A 50 5.04 -3.77 13.35
N ILE A 51 5.30 -5.04 13.62
CA ILE A 51 4.35 -6.13 13.39
C ILE A 51 3.07 -6.00 14.23
N ALA A 52 3.06 -5.21 15.31
CA ALA A 52 1.86 -4.94 16.09
C ALA A 52 0.73 -4.30 15.26
N ASP A 53 1.09 -3.63 14.16
CA ASP A 53 0.15 -2.99 13.23
C ASP A 53 -0.50 -3.95 12.22
N LEU A 54 -0.02 -5.20 12.14
CA LEU A 54 -0.36 -6.13 11.06
C LEU A 54 -1.86 -6.35 10.89
N GLU A 55 -2.61 -6.47 11.98
CA GLU A 55 -4.06 -6.75 11.87
C GLU A 55 -4.82 -5.58 11.26
N VAL A 56 -4.44 -4.34 11.59
CA VAL A 56 -5.05 -3.14 11.00
C VAL A 56 -4.73 -3.06 9.51
N VAL A 57 -3.48 -3.36 9.11
CA VAL A 57 -3.10 -3.40 7.70
C VAL A 57 -3.89 -4.48 6.95
N ARG A 58 -4.10 -5.66 7.55
CA ARG A 58 -4.90 -6.74 6.95
C ARG A 58 -6.36 -6.37 6.76
N GLN A 59 -6.95 -5.57 7.66
CA GLN A 59 -8.31 -5.04 7.48
C GLN A 59 -8.39 -4.17 6.22
N VAL A 60 -7.47 -3.22 6.06
CA VAL A 60 -7.40 -2.37 4.87
C VAL A 60 -7.17 -3.21 3.61
N VAL A 61 -6.28 -4.20 3.64
CA VAL A 61 -6.06 -5.11 2.49
C VAL A 61 -7.33 -5.85 2.09
N ARG A 62 -8.14 -6.30 3.06
CA ARG A 62 -9.43 -6.96 2.77
C ARG A 62 -10.42 -6.03 2.07
N GLU A 63 -10.42 -4.74 2.44
CA GLU A 63 -11.29 -3.72 1.87
C GLU A 63 -10.81 -3.22 0.49
N ARG A 64 -9.48 -3.14 0.28
CA ARG A 64 -8.88 -2.48 -0.88
C ARG A 64 -8.54 -3.41 -2.04
N LEU A 65 -8.33 -4.71 -1.79
CA LEU A 65 -7.99 -5.68 -2.84
C LEU A 65 -9.14 -6.66 -3.07
N PRO A 66 -9.48 -7.00 -4.33
CA PRO A 66 -10.54 -7.96 -4.63
C PRO A 66 -10.13 -9.39 -4.27
N ASP A 67 -11.11 -10.30 -4.24
CA ASP A 67 -10.87 -11.74 -4.20
C ASP A 67 -10.84 -12.33 -5.63
N PRO A 68 -9.98 -13.32 -5.91
CA PRO A 68 -8.95 -13.85 -5.02
C PRO A 68 -7.83 -12.82 -4.79
N LYS A 69 -7.32 -12.76 -3.55
CA LYS A 69 -6.22 -11.85 -3.20
C LYS A 69 -4.95 -12.21 -4.01
N PRO A 70 -4.16 -11.21 -4.45
CA PRO A 70 -2.90 -11.47 -5.15
C PRO A 70 -1.89 -12.19 -4.25
N ALA A 71 -0.84 -12.75 -4.87
CA ALA A 71 0.30 -13.24 -4.12
C ALA A 71 0.86 -12.12 -3.22
N SER A 72 1.28 -12.45 -2.00
CA SER A 72 1.78 -11.44 -1.06
C SER A 72 3.02 -11.90 -0.29
N SER A 73 3.85 -10.93 0.07
CA SER A 73 4.97 -11.10 1.02
C SER A 73 4.94 -9.93 1.98
N LEU A 74 5.15 -10.20 3.26
CA LEU A 74 5.25 -9.17 4.28
C LEU A 74 6.50 -9.39 5.09
N VAL A 75 7.26 -8.31 5.31
CA VAL A 75 8.44 -8.32 6.15
C VAL A 75 8.37 -7.16 7.13
N GLN A 76 8.76 -7.43 8.38
CA GLN A 76 9.06 -6.35 9.31
C GLN A 76 10.45 -5.78 8.95
N VAL A 77 10.53 -4.48 8.72
CA VAL A 77 11.79 -3.77 8.41
C VAL A 77 12.21 -2.88 9.57
N ALA A 78 13.51 -2.59 9.70
CA ALA A 78 14.02 -1.76 10.79
C ALA A 78 13.57 -0.29 10.68
N ALA A 79 13.46 0.23 9.46
CA ALA A 79 13.01 1.59 9.16
C ALA A 79 12.60 1.73 7.69
N LEU A 80 11.88 2.81 7.38
CA LEU A 80 11.60 3.29 6.02
C LEU A 80 12.38 4.59 5.77
N VAL A 81 12.29 5.14 4.56
CA VAL A 81 13.02 6.35 4.14
C VAL A 81 12.75 7.59 5.00
N ASP A 82 11.58 7.66 5.65
CA ASP A 82 11.22 8.65 6.66
C ASP A 82 10.73 7.92 7.92
N SER A 83 11.26 8.30 9.08
CA SER A 83 10.96 7.64 10.37
C SER A 83 9.49 7.77 10.79
N ARG A 84 8.73 8.68 10.18
CA ARG A 84 7.31 8.86 10.46
C ARG A 84 6.43 7.89 9.67
N PHE A 85 7.00 7.19 8.67
CA PHE A 85 6.30 6.16 7.91
C PHE A 85 6.36 4.82 8.63
N ARG A 86 5.22 4.15 8.72
CA ARG A 86 5.09 2.83 9.37
C ARG A 86 4.86 1.70 8.38
N LEU A 87 4.46 2.03 7.15
CA LEU A 87 4.14 1.09 6.08
C LEU A 87 4.57 1.64 4.71
N GLU A 88 5.23 0.80 3.93
CA GLU A 88 5.40 0.97 2.48
C GLU A 88 4.90 -0.28 1.76
N ILE A 89 4.28 -0.08 0.60
CA ILE A 89 3.78 -1.16 -0.24
C ILE A 89 4.36 -0.99 -1.64
N GLU A 90 4.79 -2.11 -2.22
CA GLU A 90 5.09 -2.24 -3.64
C GLU A 90 4.08 -3.19 -4.27
N ALA A 91 3.56 -2.84 -5.45
CA ALA A 91 2.62 -3.66 -6.21
C ALA A 91 3.10 -3.87 -7.64
N ILE A 92 2.91 -5.10 -8.14
CA ILE A 92 3.08 -5.47 -9.54
C ILE A 92 1.70 -5.78 -10.10
N ALA A 93 1.36 -5.17 -11.24
CA ALA A 93 0.09 -5.36 -11.92
C ALA A 93 0.29 -5.78 -13.38
N THR A 94 -0.68 -6.48 -13.95
CA THR A 94 -0.71 -6.76 -15.38
C THR A 94 -1.16 -5.52 -16.15
N ALA A 95 -0.53 -5.25 -17.29
CA ALA A 95 -1.02 -4.20 -18.18
C ALA A 95 -2.39 -4.60 -18.77
N PRO A 96 -3.30 -3.64 -18.99
CA PRO A 96 -4.56 -3.92 -19.68
C PRO A 96 -4.29 -4.51 -21.07
N GLN A 97 -5.05 -5.54 -21.44
CA GLN A 97 -4.99 -6.07 -22.82
C GLN A 97 -5.64 -5.03 -23.75
N ARG A 98 -4.85 -4.47 -24.68
CA ARG A 98 -5.34 -3.58 -25.74
C ARG A 98 -5.80 -4.36 -26.96
#